data_AF-A0A964LAF7-F1
#
_entry.id   AF-A0A964LAF7-F1
#
_cell.length_a   1.000
_cell.length_b   1.000
_cell.length_c   1.000
_cell.angle_alpha   90.00
_cell.angle_beta   90.00
_cell.angle_gamma   90.00
#
_symmetry.space_group_name_H-M   'P 1'
#
loop_
_entity.id
_entity.type
_entity.pdbx_description
1 polymer ?
#
loop_
_entity_poly.entity_id
_entity_poly.type
_entity_poly.pdbx_seq_one_letter_code
_entity_poly.pdbx_strand_id
1 'polypeptide(L)' 'MIDLKGAPTRSLSDFEAKGLEAIQNGEDLFVRETPQGMLMLGAIRSVAQCVKCHGGERGDLLGAISYSLQRTAER' A
#
# COMPACT_ATOMS: atom_id res chain seq x y z
N MET A 1 0.00 -27.54 3.60
CA MET A 1 -0.07 -26.09 3.31
C MET A 1 -0.98 -25.48 4.36
N ILE A 2 -0.49 -24.53 5.16
CA ILE A 2 -1.32 -23.88 6.18
C ILE A 2 -2.18 -22.84 5.46
N ASP A 3 -3.50 -22.94 5.58
CA ASP A 3 -4.41 -21.92 5.10
C ASP A 3 -4.31 -20.69 6.01
N LEU A 4 -3.80 -19.59 5.48
CA LEU A 4 -3.61 -18.32 6.20
C LEU A 4 -4.84 -17.42 6.13
N LYS A 5 -5.93 -17.87 5.50
CA LYS A 5 -7.20 -17.11 5.49
C LYS A 5 -7.72 -16.97 6.92
N GLY A 6 -7.72 -15.74 7.43
CA GLY A 6 -8.17 -15.41 8.78
C GLY A 6 -7.05 -15.44 9.84
N ALA A 7 -5.79 -15.62 9.46
CA ALA A 7 -4.68 -15.39 10.38
C ALA A 7 -4.76 -13.94 10.91
N PRO A 8 -4.61 -13.73 12.24
CA PRO A 8 -4.73 -12.40 12.81
C PRO A 8 -3.66 -11.47 12.23
N THR A 9 -4.10 -10.33 11.73
CA THR A 9 -3.22 -9.24 11.30
C THR A 9 -3.25 -8.12 12.34
N ARG A 10 -2.21 -7.29 12.37
CA ARG A 10 -2.29 -6.03 13.12
C ARG A 10 -3.40 -5.14 12.53
N SER A 11 -3.92 -4.24 13.35
CA SER A 11 -4.79 -3.16 12.85
C SER A 11 -4.01 -2.22 11.93
N LEU A 12 -4.73 -1.62 10.98
CA LEU A 12 -4.23 -0.49 10.21
C LEU A 12 -4.16 0.75 11.11
N SER A 13 -3.14 1.58 10.89
CA SER A 13 -3.10 2.93 11.46
C SER A 13 -4.09 3.87 10.75
N ASP A 14 -4.41 5.02 11.35
CA ASP A 14 -5.29 6.03 10.74
C ASP A 14 -4.79 6.50 9.36
N PHE A 15 -3.47 6.56 9.18
CA PHE A 15 -2.87 6.90 7.89
C PHE A 15 -3.14 5.82 6.85
N GLU A 16 -2.93 4.55 7.23
CA GLU A 16 -3.12 3.41 6.33
C GLU A 16 -4.58 3.22 5.97
N ALA A 17 -5.51 3.41 6.91
CA ALA A 17 -6.94 3.31 6.65
C ALA A 17 -7.41 4.35 5.62
N LYS A 18 -7.02 5.62 5.81
CA LYS A 18 -7.36 6.71 4.86
C LYS A 18 -6.67 6.53 3.51
N GLY A 19 -5.40 6.14 3.51
CA GLY A 19 -4.66 5.87 2.28
C GLY A 19 -5.27 4.70 1.51
N LEU A 20 -5.69 3.64 2.20
CA LEU A 20 -6.32 2.50 1.55
C LEU A 20 -7.61 2.89 0.83
N GLU A 21 -8.46 3.73 1.44
CA GLU A 21 -9.66 4.28 0.80
C GLU A 21 -9.31 5.07 -0.47
N ALA A 22 -8.30 5.96 -0.41
CA ALA A 22 -7.83 6.72 -1.56
C ALA A 22 -7.36 5.83 -2.72
N ILE A 23 -6.56 4.80 -2.42
CA ILE A 23 -6.06 3.85 -3.43
C ILE A 23 -7.20 3.00 -4.02
N GLN A 24 -8.17 2.58 -3.20
CA GLN A 24 -9.37 1.89 -3.66
C GLN A 24 -10.20 2.75 -4.63
N ASN A 25 -10.19 4.07 -4.44
CA ASN A 25 -10.85 5.03 -5.32
C ASN A 25 -10.04 5.39 -6.58
N GLY A 26 -8.90 4.73 -6.81
CA GLY A 26 -8.13 4.85 -8.04
C GLY A 26 -6.86 5.69 -7.95
N GLU A 27 -6.54 6.26 -6.77
CA GLU A 27 -5.24 6.90 -6.58
C GLU A 27 -4.10 5.87 -6.64
N ASP A 28 -2.92 6.29 -7.06
CA ASP A 28 -1.72 5.45 -7.07
C ASP A 28 -0.83 5.70 -5.84
N LEU A 29 -0.95 6.85 -5.20
CA LEU A 29 -0.12 7.23 -4.06
C LEU A 29 -0.83 8.22 -3.12
N PHE A 30 -0.91 7.85 -1.84
CA PHE A 30 -1.36 8.72 -0.75
C PHE A 30 -0.16 9.13 0.11
N VAL A 31 0.01 10.45 0.33
CA VAL A 31 1.17 11.00 1.06
C VAL A 31 0.71 11.86 2.22
N ARG A 32 1.41 11.75 3.35
CA ARG A 32 1.28 12.67 4.48
C ARG A 32 2.65 13.16 4.92
N GLU A 33 2.87 14.45 4.85
CA GLU A 33 4.06 15.06 5.43
C GLU A 33 4.01 15.01 6.96
N THR A 34 5.18 14.84 7.57
CA THR A 34 5.38 14.88 9.01
C THR A 34 6.60 15.75 9.32
N PRO A 35 6.78 16.22 10.57
CA PRO A 35 7.98 16.93 10.96
C PRO A 35 9.28 16.13 10.70
N GLN A 36 9.21 14.80 10.74
CA GLN A 36 10.35 13.89 10.57
C GLN A 36 10.58 13.46 9.11
N GLY A 37 9.64 13.72 8.21
CA GLY A 37 9.73 13.30 6.82
C GLY A 37 8.37 13.13 6.15
N MET A 38 8.13 11.99 5.53
CA MET A 38 6.89 11.66 4.82
C MET A 38 6.45 10.23 5.13
N LEU A 39 5.14 10.04 5.25
CA LEU A 39 4.49 8.74 5.21
C LEU A 39 3.87 8.56 3.82
N MET A 40 4.05 7.39 3.23
CA MET A 40 3.63 7.07 1.88
C MET A 40 2.86 5.75 1.89
N LEU A 41 1.72 5.73 1.19
CA LEU A 41 0.96 4.51 0.92
C LEU A 41 0.71 4.42 -0.58
N GLY A 42 1.35 3.49 -1.26
CA GLY A 42 1.30 3.32 -2.71
C GLY A 42 0.47 2.11 -3.13
N ALA A 43 -0.25 2.25 -4.25
CA ALA A 43 -1.00 1.15 -4.86
C ALA A 43 -0.06 0.08 -5.41
N ILE A 44 -0.42 -1.19 -5.19
CA ILE A 44 0.14 -2.32 -5.93
C ILE A 44 -0.86 -2.67 -7.01
N ARG A 45 -0.62 -2.15 -8.21
CA ARG A 45 -1.44 -2.42 -9.40
C ARG A 45 -0.89 -3.65 -10.14
N SER A 46 -1.77 -4.46 -10.69
CA SER A 46 -1.39 -5.63 -11.46
C SER A 46 -0.65 -5.22 -12.75
N VAL A 47 0.48 -5.87 -13.00
CA VAL A 47 1.15 -5.85 -14.31
C VAL A 47 0.93 -7.19 -15.02
N ALA A 48 1.34 -7.31 -16.29
CA ALA A 48 1.07 -8.49 -17.11
C ALA A 48 1.49 -9.84 -16.47
N GLN A 49 2.59 -9.86 -15.71
CA GLN A 49 3.03 -11.07 -15.01
C GLN A 49 2.19 -11.41 -13.77
N CYS A 50 1.54 -10.43 -13.14
CA CYS A 50 0.71 -10.62 -11.96
C CYS A 50 -0.60 -11.34 -12.29
N VAL A 51 -1.21 -10.99 -13.44
CA VAL A 51 -2.49 -11.56 -13.90
C VAL A 51 -2.43 -13.08 -14.05
N LYS A 52 -1.25 -13.64 -14.38
CA LYS A 52 -1.04 -15.09 -14.53
C LYS A 52 -1.40 -15.90 -13.28
N CYS A 53 -1.20 -15.32 -12.09
CA CYS A 53 -1.45 -16.00 -10.82
C CYS A 53 -2.60 -15.39 -10.02
N HIS A 54 -2.88 -14.10 -10.19
CA HIS A 54 -3.91 -13.38 -9.42
C HIS A 54 -5.22 -13.16 -10.19
N GLY A 55 -5.28 -13.53 -11.48
CA GLY A 55 -6.44 -13.23 -12.34
C GLY A 55 -6.61 -11.73 -12.59
N GLY A 56 -7.81 -11.34 -13.00
CA GLY A 56 -8.17 -9.94 -13.27
C GLY A 56 -7.58 -9.35 -14.55
N GLU A 57 -7.56 -8.03 -14.62
CA GLU A 57 -7.02 -7.25 -15.72
C GLU A 57 -5.75 -6.50 -15.29
N ARG A 58 -4.97 -6.02 -16.27
CA ARG A 58 -3.82 -5.15 -16.01
C ARG A 58 -4.32 -3.81 -15.46
N GLY A 59 -3.78 -3.39 -14.32
CA GLY A 59 -4.19 -2.16 -13.63
C GLY A 59 -5.11 -2.41 -12.43
N ASP A 60 -5.61 -3.63 -12.26
CA ASP A 60 -6.39 -4.00 -11.07
C ASP A 60 -5.59 -3.78 -9.78
N LEU A 61 -6.31 -3.40 -8.72
CA LEU A 61 -5.72 -3.23 -7.40
C LEU A 61 -5.46 -4.58 -6.73
N LEU A 62 -4.19 -4.91 -6.48
CA LEU A 62 -3.79 -6.12 -5.77
C LEU A 62 -3.52 -5.88 -4.28
N GLY A 63 -3.26 -4.63 -3.90
CA GLY A 63 -2.98 -4.26 -2.52
C GLY A 63 -2.30 -2.89 -2.42
N ALA A 64 -1.66 -2.62 -1.29
CA ALA A 64 -0.91 -1.39 -1.06
C ALA A 64 0.36 -1.64 -0.24
N ILE A 65 1.36 -0.77 -0.41
CA ILE A 65 2.58 -0.74 0.39
C ILE A 65 2.66 0.57 1.18
N SER A 66 2.85 0.46 2.49
CA SER A 66 3.04 1.59 3.41
C SER A 66 4.51 1.68 3.81
N TYR A 67 5.12 2.86 3.66
CA TYR A 67 6.51 3.12 4.01
C TYR A 67 6.72 4.58 4.44
N SER A 68 7.85 4.86 5.09
CA SER A 68 8.20 6.21 5.50
C SER A 68 9.54 6.63 4.92
N LEU A 69 9.64 7.88 4.46
CA LEU A 69 10.89 8.51 4.10
C LEU A 69 11.26 9.47 5.23
N GLN A 70 12.43 9.27 5.82
CA GLN A 70 12.93 10.11 6.91
C GLN A 70 13.90 11.14 6.35
N ARG A 71 13.80 12.39 6.81
CA ARG A 71 14.83 13.39 6.52
C ARG A 71 16.05 13.07 7.34
N THR A 72 17.14 12.68 6.68
CA THR A 72 18.46 12.66 7.31
C THR A 72 19.02 14.08 7.28
N ALA A 73 19.45 14.61 8.42
CA ALA A 73 20.35 15.76 8.39
C ALA A 73 21.64 15.33 7.68
N GLU A 74 22.06 16.06 6.65
CA GLU A 74 23.43 15.93 6.13
C GLU A 74 24.39 16.15 7.32
N ARG A 75 25.27 15.20 7.56
CA ARG A 75 26.33 15.28 8.57
C ARG A 75 27.52 16.02 8.02
#